data_AF-A0A381ZZA3-F1
#
_entry.id   AF-A0A381ZZA3-F1
#
_cell.length_a   1.000
_cell.length_b   1.000
_cell.length_c   1.000
_cell.angle_alpha   90.00
_cell.angle_beta   90.00
_cell.angle_gamma   90.00
#
_symmetry.space_group_name_H-M   'P 1'
#
loop_
_entity.id
_entity.type
_entity.pdbx_description
1 polymer ?
#
loop_
_entity_poly.entity_id
_entity_poly.type
_entity_poly.pdbx_seq_one_letter_code
_entity_poly.pdbx_strand_id
1 'polypeptide(L)' 'MEKFKSVDELLKQLKPTEPVYCIRRKSIQLSSKYFRNKFPGKILYAVKTNPNPIVLKTIIESGINDFDIASIKEIETIKK' A
#
# COMPACT_ATOMS: atom_id res chain seq x y z
N MET A 1 -2.75 12.02 8.75
CA MET A 1 -1.76 12.13 7.65
C MET A 1 -2.15 13.29 6.78
N GLU A 2 -1.24 14.24 6.63
CA GLU A 2 -1.39 15.34 5.69
C GLU A 2 -1.45 14.80 4.26
N LYS A 3 -2.20 15.49 3.40
CA LYS A 3 -2.35 15.17 1.99
C LYS A 3 -1.87 16.36 1.19
N PHE A 4 -0.99 16.10 0.25
CA PHE A 4 -0.46 17.10 -0.67
C PHE A 4 -0.90 16.75 -2.09
N LYS A 5 -1.22 17.76 -2.90
CA LYS A 5 -1.57 17.57 -4.31
C LYS A 5 -0.36 17.24 -5.16
N SER A 6 0.82 17.75 -4.78
CA SER A 6 2.09 17.48 -5.44
C SER A 6 3.24 17.37 -4.44
N VAL A 7 4.38 16.85 -4.93
CA VAL A 7 5.63 16.83 -4.15
C VAL A 7 6.13 18.26 -3.91
N ASP A 8 5.96 19.17 -4.87
CA ASP A 8 6.37 20.58 -4.71
C ASP A 8 5.64 21.29 -3.57
N GLU A 9 4.33 21.04 -3.41
CA GLU A 9 3.53 21.58 -2.31
C GLU A 9 4.06 21.06 -0.96
N LEU A 10 4.34 19.75 -0.89
CA LEU A 10 4.94 19.12 0.29
C LEU A 10 6.28 19.77 0.64
N LEU A 11 7.19 19.92 -0.32
CA LEU A 11 8.53 20.46 -0.08
C LEU A 11 8.49 21.92 0.38
N LYS A 12 7.63 22.75 -0.23
CA LYS A 12 7.48 24.16 0.14
C LYS A 12 6.93 24.33 1.56
N GLN A 13 5.96 23.50 1.95
CA GLN A 13 5.29 23.60 3.24
C GLN A 13 6.11 22.95 4.36
N LEU A 14 6.58 21.72 4.17
CA LEU A 14 7.25 20.95 5.22
C LEU A 14 8.75 21.22 5.31
N LYS A 15 9.38 21.66 4.21
CA LYS A 15 10.84 21.88 4.10
C LYS A 15 11.65 20.80 4.82
N PRO A 16 11.39 19.51 4.50
CA PRO A 16 11.93 18.42 5.29
C PRO A 16 13.45 18.35 5.14
N THR A 17 14.15 18.14 6.25
CA THR A 17 15.60 17.88 6.25
C THR A 17 15.94 16.40 6.08
N GLU A 18 14.94 15.53 6.25
CA GLU A 18 15.04 14.07 6.14
C GLU A 18 14.13 13.53 5.04
N PRO A 19 14.41 12.33 4.46
CA PRO A 19 13.55 11.72 3.46
C PRO A 19 12.11 11.50 3.96
N VAL A 20 11.14 11.75 3.07
CA VAL A 20 9.71 11.60 3.38
C VAL A 20 9.07 10.53 2.49
N TYR A 21 8.39 9.56 3.12
CA TYR A 21 7.59 8.58 2.40
C TYR A 21 6.27 9.18 1.89
N CYS A 22 6.07 9.17 0.58
CA CYS A 22 4.83 9.62 -0.08
C CYS A 22 4.01 8.41 -0.57
N ILE A 23 2.98 8.02 0.17
CA ILE A 23 2.15 6.84 -0.18
C ILE A 23 0.92 7.26 -1.00
N ARG A 24 0.84 6.75 -2.25
CA ARG A 24 -0.26 7.02 -3.19
C ARG A 24 -1.35 5.94 -3.12
N ARG A 25 -2.25 6.04 -2.13
CA ARG A 25 -3.34 5.06 -1.92
C ARG A 25 -4.22 4.83 -3.15
N LYS A 26 -4.54 5.90 -3.90
CA LYS A 26 -5.40 5.81 -5.09
C LYS A 26 -4.81 4.91 -6.18
N SER A 27 -3.49 4.94 -6.36
CA SER A 27 -2.81 4.06 -7.33
C SER A 27 -2.96 2.59 -6.93
N ILE A 28 -2.77 2.28 -5.64
CA ILE A 28 -2.98 0.94 -5.10
C ILE A 28 -4.42 0.48 -5.36
N GLN A 29 -5.41 1.31 -5.03
CA GLN A 29 -6.83 1.00 -5.23
C GLN A 29 -7.18 0.72 -6.70
N LEU A 30 -6.65 1.54 -7.62
CA LEU A 30 -6.86 1.36 -9.05
C LEU A 30 -6.27 0.04 -9.55
N SER A 31 -5.02 -0.26 -9.17
CA SER A 31 -4.36 -1.52 -9.53
C SER A 31 -5.11 -2.73 -8.95
N SER A 32 -5.48 -2.69 -7.67
CA SER A 32 -6.24 -3.77 -7.02
C SER A 32 -7.58 -4.02 -7.72
N LYS A 33 -8.31 -2.94 -8.05
CA LYS A 33 -9.58 -3.05 -8.81
C LYS A 33 -9.36 -3.62 -10.20
N TYR A 34 -8.29 -3.22 -10.88
CA TYR A 34 -7.95 -3.76 -12.19
C TYR A 34 -7.75 -5.28 -12.14
N PHE A 35 -6.89 -5.78 -11.24
CA PHE A 35 -6.65 -7.22 -11.10
C PHE A 35 -7.92 -7.97 -10.73
N ARG A 36 -8.68 -7.47 -9.73
CA ARG A 36 -9.95 -8.09 -9.33
C ARG A 36 -10.96 -8.23 -10.47
N ASN A 37 -10.98 -7.28 -11.40
CA ASN A 37 -11.95 -7.26 -12.48
C ASN A 37 -11.47 -7.98 -13.75
N LYS A 38 -10.16 -8.23 -13.89
CA LYS A 38 -9.55 -8.66 -15.15
C LYS A 38 -8.74 -9.95 -15.03
N PHE A 39 -8.32 -10.33 -13.83
CA PHE A 39 -7.59 -11.57 -13.59
C PHE A 39 -8.57 -12.66 -13.14
N PRO A 40 -8.70 -13.78 -13.88
CA PRO A 40 -9.67 -14.82 -13.56
C PRO A 40 -9.25 -15.72 -12.39
N GLY A 41 -8.02 -15.57 -11.89
CA GLY A 41 -7.48 -16.39 -10.81
C GLY A 41 -7.61 -15.76 -9.42
N LYS A 42 -7.11 -16.49 -8.42
CA LYS A 42 -7.01 -15.99 -7.05
C LYS A 42 -5.87 -14.98 -6.94
N ILE A 43 -6.15 -13.82 -6.37
CA ILE A 43 -5.18 -12.71 -6.26
C ILE A 43 -4.57 -12.73 -4.87
N LEU A 44 -3.25 -12.85 -4.80
CA LEU A 44 -2.49 -12.75 -3.56
C LEU A 44 -1.57 -11.53 -3.62
N TYR A 45 -1.45 -10.79 -2.52
CA TYR A 45 -0.43 -9.75 -2.37
C TYR A 45 0.78 -10.31 -1.61
N ALA A 46 1.97 -10.25 -2.22
CA ALA A 46 3.21 -10.66 -1.58
C ALA A 46 3.70 -9.61 -0.58
N VAL A 47 3.59 -9.90 0.72
CA VAL A 47 3.85 -8.93 1.80
C VAL A 47 5.28 -8.40 1.77
N LYS A 48 6.26 -9.24 1.44
CA LYS A 48 7.67 -8.87 1.28
C LYS A 48 7.91 -7.65 0.37
N THR A 49 7.01 -7.41 -0.58
CA THR A 49 7.15 -6.32 -1.56
C THR A 49 7.04 -4.96 -0.89
N ASN A 50 6.09 -4.81 0.03
CA ASN A 50 5.95 -3.60 0.84
C ASN A 50 5.10 -3.89 2.08
N PRO A 51 5.74 -4.19 3.24
CA PRO A 51 5.01 -4.51 4.47
C PRO A 51 4.51 -3.25 5.21
N ASN A 52 4.53 -2.07 4.58
CA ASN A 52 4.07 -0.84 5.23
C ASN A 52 2.57 -0.97 5.61
N PRO A 53 2.19 -0.72 6.87
CA PRO A 53 0.81 -0.90 7.33
C PRO A 53 -0.24 -0.14 6.51
N ILE A 54 0.11 1.04 5.99
CA ILE A 54 -0.80 1.83 5.17
C ILE A 54 -1.02 1.16 3.80
N VAL A 55 0.02 0.58 3.22
CA VAL A 55 -0.08 -0.16 1.95
C VAL A 55 -0.94 -1.40 2.15
N LEU A 56 -0.62 -2.22 3.16
CA LEU A 56 -1.39 -3.43 3.48
C LEU A 56 -2.86 -3.12 3.75
N LYS A 57 -3.15 -2.12 4.59
CA LYS A 57 -4.52 -1.66 4.84
C LYS A 57 -5.23 -1.22 3.56
N THR A 58 -4.54 -0.48 2.68
CA THR A 58 -5.14 -0.03 1.41
C THR A 58 -5.42 -1.22 0.48
N ILE A 59 -4.55 -2.24 0.44
CA ILE A 59 -4.75 -3.48 -0.32
C ILE A 59 -6.01 -4.22 0.17
N ILE A 60 -6.15 -4.39 1.50
CA ILE A 60 -7.32 -5.02 2.14
C ILE A 60 -8.60 -4.23 1.85
N GLU A 61 -8.59 -2.92 2.06
CA GLU A 61 -9.73 -2.04 1.76
C GLU A 61 -10.12 -2.06 0.27
N SER A 62 -9.17 -2.41 -0.62
CA SER A 62 -9.43 -2.58 -2.05
C SER A 62 -9.97 -3.98 -2.41
N GLY A 63 -10.15 -4.85 -1.41
CA GLY A 63 -10.74 -6.18 -1.51
C GLY A 63 -9.81 -7.30 -1.97
N ILE A 64 -8.49 -7.15 -1.78
CA ILE A 64 -7.54 -8.27 -1.85
C ILE A 64 -7.27 -8.71 -0.41
N ASN A 65 -7.75 -9.90 -0.04
CA ASN A 65 -7.69 -10.43 1.32
C ASN A 65 -6.73 -11.61 1.49
N ASP A 66 -6.18 -12.10 0.38
CA ASP A 66 -5.21 -13.19 0.38
C ASP A 66 -3.80 -12.64 0.22
N PHE A 67 -2.86 -13.24 0.97
CA PHE A 67 -1.48 -12.77 1.05
C PHE A 67 -0.51 -13.93 0.79
N ASP A 68 0.53 -13.62 0.03
CA ASP A 68 1.71 -14.48 -0.07
C ASP A 68 2.71 -14.07 1.02
N ILE A 69 3.12 -15.05 1.81
CA ILE A 69 3.83 -14.87 3.08
C ILE A 69 5.13 -15.67 3.06
N ALA A 70 6.24 -15.01 3.40
CA ALA A 70 7.58 -15.58 3.41
C ALA A 70 8.21 -15.67 4.81
N SER A 71 7.55 -15.17 5.86
CA SER A 71 8.07 -15.26 7.24
C SER A 71 6.98 -15.19 8.31
N ILE A 72 7.29 -15.65 9.52
CA ILE A 72 6.40 -15.55 10.69
C ILE A 72 6.05 -14.09 11.00
N LYS A 73 7.02 -13.18 10.87
CA LYS A 73 6.83 -11.75 11.11
C LYS A 73 5.80 -11.12 10.17
N GLU A 74 5.71 -11.60 8.93
CA GLU A 74 4.68 -11.17 7.99
C GLU A 74 3.29 -11.67 8.40
N ILE A 75 3.18 -12.90 8.91
CA ILE A 75 1.92 -13.42 9.49
C ILE A 75 1.47 -12.52 10.64
N GLU A 76 2.37 -12.21 11.57
CA GLU A 76 2.09 -11.33 12.71
C GLU A 76 1.66 -9.93 12.26
N THR A 77 2.20 -9.43 11.15
CA THR A 77 1.87 -8.10 10.61
C THR A 77 0.46 -8.06 10.03
N ILE A 78 0.02 -9.13 9.36
CA ILE A 78 -1.33 -9.22 8.77
C ILE A 78 -2.41 -9.54 9.82
N LYS A 79 -2.05 -10.24 10.90
CA LYS A 79 -3.00 -10.60 11.98
C LYS A 79 -3.28 -9.50 13.00
N LYS A 80 -2.56 -8.38 12.95
CA LYS A 80 -2.79 -7.20 13.81
C LYS A 80 -3.93 -6.34 13.29
#